data_AF-A0A956WJX5-F1
#
_entry.id   AF-A0A956WJX5-F1
#
_cell.length_a   1.000
_cell.length_b   1.000
_cell.length_c   1.000
_cell.angle_alpha   90.00
_cell.angle_beta   90.00
_cell.angle_gamma   90.00
#
_symmetry.space_group_name_H-M   'P 1'
#
loop_
_entity.id
_entity.type
_entity.pdbx_description
1 polymer ?
#
loop_
_entity_poly.entity_id
_entity_poly.type
_entity_poly.pdbx_seq_one_letter_code
_entity_poly.pdbx_strand_id
1 'polypeptide(L)'
;MTDAAPERHKSRNTLSNLFAAVAVILAILAVVLYLRPGRGIAPVPTAAPGGNQLINVVRALETEGLEVRQPQGLFVPAEDGGVPGQGLEIAGDPAFVFLYPDESQAQDAVLTLDPAAVVPGELRGTPMPAGEHRITQGSNVVLIMAGGDDATWQKVEAAVAGLA
;
A
#
# COMPACT_ATOMS: atom_id res chain seq x y z
N MET A 1 -79.89 28.94 25.60
CA MET A 1 -80.04 28.95 24.12
C MET A 1 -79.15 30.09 23.66
N THR A 2 -78.04 29.94 22.95
CA THR A 2 -77.53 28.96 21.96
C THR A 2 -76.04 29.33 21.84
N ASP A 3 -75.09 28.44 22.13
CA ASP A 3 -74.39 27.59 21.14
C ASP A 3 -73.54 28.37 20.12
N ALA A 4 -72.20 28.27 20.23
CA ALA A 4 -71.23 28.33 19.13
C ALA A 4 -69.86 27.86 19.63
N ALA A 5 -69.41 26.73 19.11
CA ALA A 5 -68.14 26.05 19.43
C ALA A 5 -66.89 26.88 19.05
N PRO A 6 -65.78 26.77 19.82
CA PRO A 6 -64.50 27.28 19.35
C PRO A 6 -63.94 26.38 18.24
N GLU A 7 -63.44 27.02 17.18
CA GLU A 7 -62.96 26.40 15.95
C GLU A 7 -61.93 25.28 16.20
N ARG A 8 -62.12 24.14 15.51
CA ARG A 8 -61.09 23.11 15.38
C ARG A 8 -59.97 23.63 14.47
N HIS A 9 -58.92 24.19 15.04
CA HIS A 9 -57.68 24.39 14.30
C HIS A 9 -57.07 23.04 13.92
N LYS A 10 -57.15 22.74 12.62
CA LYS A 10 -56.62 21.53 11.98
C LYS A 10 -55.10 21.60 11.91
N SER A 11 -54.40 21.21 12.97
CA SER A 11 -52.93 21.14 13.03
C SER A 11 -52.34 19.92 12.30
N ARG A 12 -52.80 19.63 11.08
CA ARG A 12 -52.51 18.34 10.41
C ARG A 12 -51.91 18.45 9.01
N ASN A 13 -51.00 19.41 8.78
CA ASN A 13 -50.27 19.49 7.51
C ASN A 13 -48.77 19.82 7.63
N THR A 14 -48.25 20.11 8.82
CA THR A 14 -46.82 20.40 9.02
C THR A 14 -45.94 19.17 8.84
N LEU A 15 -46.38 18.01 9.34
CA LEU A 15 -45.69 16.73 9.18
C LEU A 15 -45.64 16.26 7.72
N SER A 16 -46.73 16.46 6.96
CA SER A 16 -46.76 16.12 5.53
C SER A 16 -45.83 17.02 4.71
N ASN A 17 -45.78 18.32 5.03
CA ASN A 17 -44.86 19.25 4.38
C ASN A 17 -43.39 18.93 4.71
N LEU A 18 -43.10 18.48 5.93
CA LEU A 18 -41.76 18.07 6.33
C LEU A 18 -41.29 16.83 5.55
N PHE A 19 -42.14 15.81 5.43
CA PHE A 19 -41.81 14.62 4.64
C PHE A 19 -41.66 14.93 3.15
N ALA A 20 -42.50 15.83 2.60
CA ALA A 20 -42.36 16.28 1.22
C ALA A 20 -41.02 16.99 1.00
N ALA A 21 -40.61 17.87 1.92
CA ALA A 21 -39.32 18.55 1.86
C ALA A 21 -38.13 17.57 1.92
N VAL A 22 -38.17 16.60 2.84
CA VAL A 22 -37.11 15.58 2.97
C VAL A 22 -37.03 14.71 1.71
N ALA A 23 -38.17 14.32 1.14
CA ALA A 23 -38.21 13.52 -0.08
C ALA A 23 -37.59 14.26 -1.28
N VAL A 24 -37.86 15.56 -1.42
CA VAL A 24 -37.24 16.40 -2.46
C VAL A 24 -35.72 16.46 -2.28
N ILE A 25 -35.24 16.66 -1.04
CA ILE A 25 -33.80 16.68 -0.75
C ILE A 25 -33.15 15.35 -1.12
N LEU A 26 -33.74 14.22 -0.71
CA LEU A 26 -33.21 12.90 -1.02
C LEU A 26 -33.22 12.60 -2.53
N ALA A 27 -34.26 13.02 -3.25
CA ALA A 27 -34.33 12.88 -4.71
C ALA A 27 -33.22 13.68 -5.40
N ILE A 28 -32.99 14.92 -4.97
CA ILE A 28 -31.88 15.75 -5.47
C ILE A 28 -30.54 15.07 -5.16
N LEU A 29 -30.35 14.56 -3.94
CA LEU A 29 -29.12 13.88 -3.55
C LEU A 29 -28.87 12.62 -4.39
N ALA A 30 -29.91 11.83 -4.65
CA ALA A 30 -29.86 10.65 -5.49
C ALA A 30 -29.49 11.00 -6.94
N VAL A 31 -30.05 12.06 -7.50
CA VAL A 31 -29.70 12.56 -8.84
C VAL A 31 -28.25 13.04 -8.87
N VAL A 32 -27.80 13.80 -7.88
CA VAL A 32 -26.41 14.26 -7.77
C VAL A 32 -25.45 13.08 -7.63
N LEU A 33 -25.80 12.05 -6.85
CA LEU A 33 -24.98 10.86 -6.69
C LEU A 33 -24.98 9.97 -7.94
N TYR A 34 -26.11 9.87 -8.64
CA TYR A 34 -26.25 9.11 -9.89
C TYR A 34 -25.49 9.77 -11.04
N LEU A 35 -25.54 11.10 -11.13
CA LEU A 35 -24.82 11.89 -12.12
C LEU A 35 -23.37 12.16 -11.73
N ARG A 36 -22.99 11.91 -10.47
CA ARG A 36 -21.58 11.89 -10.09
C ARG A 36 -20.98 10.69 -10.81
N PRO A 37 -19.95 10.88 -11.67
CA PRO A 37 -19.20 9.74 -12.14
C PRO A 37 -18.74 8.99 -10.90
N GLY A 38 -19.12 7.72 -10.80
CA GLY A 38 -18.62 6.85 -9.75
C GLY A 38 -17.12 7.06 -9.69
N ARG A 39 -16.56 7.23 -8.49
CA ARG A 39 -15.10 7.14 -8.34
C ARG A 39 -14.77 5.79 -8.93
N GLY A 40 -14.23 5.81 -10.15
CA GLY A 40 -13.86 4.60 -10.86
C GLY A 40 -13.08 3.79 -9.86
N ILE A 41 -13.39 2.51 -9.73
CA ILE A 41 -12.43 1.59 -9.14
C ILE A 41 -11.19 1.85 -9.96
N ALA A 42 -10.20 2.55 -9.37
CA ALA A 42 -8.97 2.83 -10.07
C ALA A 42 -8.52 1.46 -10.57
N PRO A 43 -8.26 1.29 -11.88
CA PRO A 43 -7.73 0.03 -12.36
C PRO A 43 -6.59 -0.32 -11.41
N VAL A 44 -6.67 -1.49 -10.77
CA VAL A 44 -5.58 -1.96 -9.93
C VAL A 44 -4.34 -1.81 -10.80
N PRO A 45 -3.34 -0.99 -10.41
CA PRO A 45 -2.20 -0.74 -11.27
C PRO A 45 -1.56 -2.09 -11.56
N THR A 46 -1.81 -2.64 -12.74
CA THR A 46 -0.93 -3.65 -13.31
C THR A 46 0.31 -2.84 -13.64
N ALA A 47 1.35 -3.00 -12.82
CA ALA A 47 2.64 -2.40 -13.11
C ALA A 47 2.97 -2.68 -14.57
N ALA A 48 3.32 -1.63 -15.31
CA ALA A 48 4.03 -1.86 -16.56
C ALA A 48 5.28 -2.69 -16.21
N PRO A 49 5.73 -3.62 -17.08
CA PRO A 49 6.98 -4.32 -16.85
C PRO A 49 8.09 -3.31 -16.54
N GLY A 50 8.79 -3.50 -15.42
CA GLY A 50 9.78 -2.54 -14.88
C GLY A 50 9.20 -1.35 -14.10
N GLY A 51 7.89 -1.34 -13.81
CA GLY A 51 7.17 -0.29 -13.08
C GLY A 51 6.67 -0.74 -11.72
N ASN A 52 7.28 -1.77 -11.11
CA ASN A 52 6.85 -2.24 -9.80
C ASN A 52 7.10 -1.16 -8.74
N GLN A 53 6.11 -1.04 -7.87
CA GLN A 53 6.14 -0.16 -6.73
C GLN A 53 6.27 -1.00 -5.45
N LEU A 54 6.67 -0.37 -4.36
CA LEU A 54 6.82 -1.05 -3.07
C LEU A 54 5.54 -1.82 -2.66
N ILE A 55 4.36 -1.28 -2.95
CA ILE A 55 3.08 -1.95 -2.65
C ILE A 55 2.94 -3.30 -3.38
N ASN A 56 3.51 -3.43 -4.58
CA ASN A 56 3.49 -4.69 -5.33
C ASN A 56 4.40 -5.71 -4.65
N VAL A 57 5.58 -5.28 -4.20
CA VAL A 57 6.54 -6.12 -3.47
C VAL A 57 5.93 -6.60 -2.16
N VAL A 58 5.36 -5.69 -1.36
CA VAL A 58 4.68 -6.03 -0.10
C VAL A 58 3.55 -7.02 -0.34
N ARG A 59 2.70 -6.78 -1.34
CA ARG A 59 1.59 -7.70 -1.67
C ARG A 59 2.09 -9.06 -2.13
N ALA A 60 3.15 -9.12 -2.94
CA ALA A 60 3.72 -10.38 -3.41
C ALA A 60 4.26 -11.19 -2.22
N LEU A 61 4.98 -10.55 -1.31
CA LEU A 61 5.48 -11.17 -0.08
C LEU A 61 4.33 -11.67 0.83
N GLU A 62 3.29 -10.86 1.03
CA GLU A 62 2.10 -11.24 1.80
C GLU A 62 1.35 -12.43 1.17
N THR A 63 1.36 -12.54 -0.17
CA THR A 63 0.73 -13.65 -0.90
C THR A 63 1.43 -14.98 -0.64
N GLU A 64 2.75 -14.96 -0.43
CA GLU A 64 3.54 -16.12 0.02
C GLU A 64 3.37 -16.43 1.53
N GLY A 65 2.46 -15.70 2.19
CA GLY A 65 2.14 -15.86 3.61
C GLY A 65 3.23 -15.31 4.53
N LEU A 66 4.02 -14.34 4.07
CA LEU A 66 4.99 -13.63 4.90
C LEU A 66 4.31 -12.46 5.60
N GLU A 67 4.65 -12.24 6.86
CA GLU A 67 4.28 -11.01 7.56
C GLU A 67 5.25 -9.90 7.14
N VAL A 68 4.73 -8.82 6.56
CA VAL A 68 5.53 -7.67 6.15
C VAL A 68 5.13 -6.44 6.94
N ARG A 69 6.10 -5.77 7.55
CA ARG A 69 5.92 -4.49 8.24
C ARG A 69 6.81 -3.44 7.60
N GLN A 70 6.38 -2.19 7.65
CA GLN A 70 7.18 -1.05 7.23
C GLN A 70 7.51 -0.17 8.43
N PRO A 71 8.62 -0.45 9.14
CA PRO A 71 9.02 0.37 10.27
C PRO A 71 9.42 1.77 9.82
N GLN A 72 9.06 2.79 10.61
CA GLN A 72 9.46 4.16 10.31
C GLN A 72 10.97 4.33 10.52
N GLY A 73 11.65 4.87 9.50
CA GLY A 73 13.05 5.25 9.61
C GLY A 73 14.06 4.18 9.22
N LEU A 74 13.62 3.00 8.79
CA LEU A 74 14.47 2.01 8.14
C LEU A 74 14.63 2.42 6.66
N PHE A 75 15.78 3.01 6.35
CA PHE A 75 16.05 3.58 5.04
C PHE A 75 17.54 3.55 4.75
N VAL A 76 17.90 3.12 3.55
CA VAL A 76 19.27 3.13 3.03
C VAL A 76 19.37 4.26 2.01
N PRO A 77 20.27 5.24 2.19
CA PRO A 77 20.51 6.28 1.19
C PRO A 77 20.97 5.68 -0.14
N ALA A 78 20.76 6.40 -1.24
CA ALA A 78 20.99 5.85 -2.58
C ALA A 78 22.43 5.42 -2.86
N GLU A 79 23.41 6.04 -2.20
CA GLU A 79 24.88 5.86 -2.33
C GLU A 79 25.32 5.14 -3.62
N ASP A 80 26.02 4.01 -3.51
CA ASP A 80 26.56 3.26 -4.65
C ASP A 80 25.47 2.54 -5.46
N GLY A 81 24.29 2.31 -4.87
CA GLY A 81 23.16 1.62 -5.50
C GLY A 81 22.33 2.48 -6.46
N GLY A 82 22.58 3.80 -6.51
CA GLY A 82 21.91 4.74 -7.42
C GLY A 82 20.45 5.05 -7.08
N VAL A 83 19.78 4.18 -6.32
CA VAL A 83 18.41 4.35 -5.83
C VAL A 83 18.35 4.11 -4.32
N PRO A 84 17.52 4.85 -3.58
CA PRO A 84 17.40 4.64 -2.14
C PRO A 84 16.71 3.31 -1.81
N GLY A 85 17.21 2.62 -0.79
CA GLY A 85 16.60 1.42 -0.24
C GLY A 85 15.51 1.75 0.77
N GLN A 86 14.31 1.21 0.53
CA GLN A 86 13.17 1.34 1.43
C GLN A 86 13.15 0.15 2.40
N GLY A 87 13.24 0.42 3.69
CA GLY A 87 13.24 -0.63 4.71
C GLY A 87 11.87 -1.26 4.92
N LEU A 88 11.90 -2.57 5.06
CA LEU A 88 10.81 -3.46 5.44
C LEU A 88 11.29 -4.38 6.57
N GLU A 89 10.35 -4.98 7.28
CA GLU A 89 10.59 -6.14 8.13
C GLU A 89 9.78 -7.30 7.56
N ILE A 90 10.43 -8.42 7.26
CA ILE A 90 9.82 -9.64 6.71
C ILE A 90 9.98 -10.72 7.76
N ALA A 91 8.86 -11.22 8.30
CA ALA A 91 8.86 -12.21 9.38
C ALA A 91 9.68 -11.80 10.63
N GLY A 92 9.89 -10.48 10.83
CA GLY A 92 10.69 -9.93 11.92
C GLY A 92 12.15 -9.64 11.57
N ASP A 93 12.61 -10.03 10.37
CA ASP A 93 13.96 -9.76 9.87
C ASP A 93 13.96 -8.51 8.98
N PRO A 94 14.97 -7.63 9.09
CA PRO A 94 15.03 -6.43 8.27
C PRO A 94 15.38 -6.75 6.82
N ALA A 95 14.63 -6.12 5.92
CA ALA A 95 14.81 -6.19 4.48
C ALA A 95 14.80 -4.79 3.86
N PHE A 96 15.42 -4.65 2.70
CA PHE A 96 15.59 -3.39 2.00
C PHE A 96 15.22 -3.59 0.53
N VAL A 97 14.26 -2.80 0.08
CA VAL A 97 13.76 -2.85 -1.30
C VAL A 97 14.30 -1.65 -2.06
N PHE A 98 15.03 -1.94 -3.13
CA PHE A 98 15.57 -0.97 -4.07
C PHE A 98 14.72 -1.05 -5.35
N LEU A 99 14.08 0.07 -5.70
CA LEU A 99 13.22 0.17 -6.87
C LEU A 99 13.97 0.95 -7.95
N TYR A 100 14.39 0.24 -8.99
CA TYR A 100 15.09 0.81 -10.13
C TYR A 100 14.09 1.36 -11.17
N PRO A 101 14.54 2.27 -12.06
CA PRO A 101 13.70 2.78 -13.15
C PRO A 101 13.27 1.70 -14.14
N ASP A 102 14.09 0.67 -14.31
CA ASP A 102 13.86 -0.45 -15.22
C ASP A 102 14.59 -1.72 -14.74
N GLU A 103 14.26 -2.85 -15.36
CA GLU A 103 14.83 -4.16 -15.04
C GLU A 103 16.32 -4.25 -15.36
N SER A 104 16.80 -3.59 -16.42
CA SER A 104 18.22 -3.65 -16.81
C SER A 104 19.09 -3.05 -15.72
N GLN A 105 18.67 -1.90 -15.16
CA GLN A 105 19.38 -1.27 -14.05
C GLN A 105 19.34 -2.11 -12.77
N ALA A 106 18.22 -2.80 -12.51
CA ALA A 106 18.14 -3.74 -11.38
C ALA A 106 19.10 -4.92 -11.55
N GLN A 107 19.20 -5.48 -12.76
CA GLN A 107 20.12 -6.57 -13.07
C GLN A 107 21.59 -6.13 -12.94
N ASP A 108 21.95 -4.98 -13.49
CA ASP A 108 23.30 -4.41 -13.37
C ASP A 108 23.68 -4.14 -11.91
N ALA A 109 22.71 -3.69 -11.10
CA ALA A 109 22.91 -3.46 -9.68
C ALA A 109 23.22 -4.76 -8.92
N VAL A 110 22.48 -5.86 -9.13
CA VAL A 110 22.79 -7.14 -8.45
C VAL A 110 24.19 -7.65 -8.76
N LEU A 111 24.70 -7.40 -9.96
CA LEU A 111 26.04 -7.82 -10.37
C LEU A 111 27.17 -7.00 -9.74
N THR A 112 26.85 -5.80 -9.24
CA THR A 112 27.85 -4.83 -8.77
C THR A 112 27.73 -4.52 -7.27
N LEU A 113 26.54 -4.70 -6.69
CA LEU A 113 26.27 -4.46 -5.28
C LEU A 113 26.80 -5.60 -4.42
N ASP A 114 27.56 -5.24 -3.39
CA ASP A 114 27.82 -6.12 -2.25
C ASP A 114 26.70 -5.94 -1.21
N PRO A 115 25.87 -6.97 -0.94
CA PRO A 115 24.76 -6.85 0.00
C PRO A 115 25.17 -6.38 1.39
N ALA A 116 26.38 -6.74 1.84
CA ALA A 116 26.91 -6.35 3.15
C ALA A 116 27.49 -4.92 3.17
N ALA A 117 27.83 -4.36 2.01
CA ALA A 117 28.27 -2.97 1.88
C ALA A 117 27.07 -2.02 1.74
N VAL A 118 26.03 -2.45 1.03
CA VAL A 118 24.83 -1.65 0.74
C VAL A 118 23.92 -1.55 1.95
N VAL A 119 23.80 -2.61 2.73
CA VAL A 119 23.06 -2.60 3.99
C VAL A 119 24.07 -2.40 5.12
N PRO A 120 24.21 -1.18 5.68
CA PRO A 120 25.20 -0.95 6.71
C PRO A 120 24.85 -1.76 7.97
N GLY A 121 25.87 -2.34 8.61
CA GLY A 121 25.72 -3.12 9.84
C GLY A 121 25.11 -2.34 11.01
N GLU A 122 25.03 -1.02 10.91
CA GLU A 122 24.26 -0.15 11.82
C GLU A 122 23.40 0.81 11.00
N LEU A 123 22.11 0.90 11.35
CA LEU A 123 21.18 1.87 10.79
C LEU A 123 20.74 2.83 11.87
N ARG A 124 21.15 4.10 11.73
CA ARG A 124 20.84 5.19 12.67
C ARG A 124 21.22 4.88 14.13
N GLY A 125 22.32 4.16 14.34
CA GLY A 125 22.80 3.74 15.66
C GLY A 125 22.10 2.51 16.23
N THR A 126 21.22 1.86 15.47
CA THR A 126 20.69 0.53 15.79
C THR A 126 21.53 -0.51 15.05
N PRO A 127 22.21 -1.43 15.74
CA PRO A 127 22.90 -2.53 15.09
C PRO A 127 21.89 -3.42 14.37
N MET A 128 22.16 -3.73 13.11
CA MET A 128 21.39 -4.73 12.37
C MET A 128 21.55 -6.10 13.05
N PRO A 129 20.50 -6.94 13.04
CA PRO A 129 20.60 -8.29 13.55
C PRO A 129 21.69 -9.06 12.80
N ALA A 130 22.43 -9.88 13.53
CA ALA A 130 23.48 -10.70 12.96
C ALA A 130 22.86 -11.76 12.03
N GLY A 131 23.33 -11.85 10.80
CA GLY A 131 22.82 -12.78 9.79
C GLY A 131 23.57 -12.65 8.47
N GLU A 132 23.33 -13.62 7.59
CA GLU A 132 23.78 -13.53 6.20
C GLU A 132 22.93 -12.48 5.47
N HIS A 133 23.57 -11.58 4.73
CA HIS A 133 22.88 -10.66 3.84
C HIS A 133 22.66 -11.36 2.50
N ARG A 134 21.41 -11.67 2.18
CA ARG A 134 21.03 -12.32 0.94
C ARG A 134 20.32 -11.34 0.02
N ILE A 135 20.59 -11.44 -1.28
CA ILE A 135 20.06 -10.57 -2.32
C ILE A 135 19.23 -11.38 -3.32
N THR A 136 18.11 -10.83 -3.73
CA THR A 136 17.26 -11.38 -4.79
C THR A 136 16.73 -10.26 -5.68
N GLN A 137 16.37 -10.59 -6.92
CA GLN A 137 15.90 -9.63 -7.92
C GLN A 137 14.76 -10.20 -8.76
N GLY A 138 13.84 -9.30 -9.13
CA GLY A 138 12.75 -9.58 -10.06
C GLY A 138 12.22 -8.27 -10.65
N SER A 139 12.09 -8.22 -11.98
CA SER A 139 11.72 -6.99 -12.71
C SER A 139 12.65 -5.83 -12.32
N ASN A 140 12.13 -4.63 -12.08
CA ASN A 140 12.89 -3.47 -11.59
C ASN A 140 13.16 -3.46 -10.07
N VAL A 141 13.00 -4.59 -9.37
CA VAL A 141 13.10 -4.67 -7.91
C VAL A 141 14.32 -5.49 -7.50
N VAL A 142 15.13 -4.95 -6.61
CA VAL A 142 16.16 -5.68 -5.87
C VAL A 142 15.78 -5.67 -4.40
N LEU A 143 15.79 -6.83 -3.75
CA LEU A 143 15.51 -6.99 -2.34
C LEU A 143 16.73 -7.60 -1.65
N ILE A 144 17.20 -6.93 -0.60
CA ILE A 144 18.28 -7.41 0.26
C ILE A 144 17.70 -7.66 1.64
N MET A 145 17.90 -8.84 2.20
CA MET A 145 17.45 -9.18 3.56
C MET A 145 18.64 -9.55 4.42
N ALA A 146 18.63 -9.09 5.67
CA ALA A 146 19.64 -9.46 6.66
C ALA A 146 19.02 -10.50 7.61
N GLY A 147 19.50 -11.75 7.54
CA GLY A 147 18.96 -12.86 8.32
C GLY A 147 17.87 -13.66 7.60
N GLY A 148 16.90 -14.17 8.37
CA GLY A 148 15.87 -15.11 7.91
C GLY A 148 16.35 -16.56 7.77
N ASP A 149 15.43 -17.49 7.98
CA ASP A 149 15.67 -18.91 7.71
C ASP A 149 15.50 -19.23 6.22
N ASP A 150 15.99 -20.40 5.79
CA ASP A 150 15.94 -20.81 4.38
C ASP A 150 14.49 -20.91 3.86
N ALA A 151 13.53 -21.23 4.73
CA ALA A 151 12.12 -21.31 4.37
C ALA A 151 11.52 -19.92 4.07
N THR A 152 11.86 -18.90 4.87
CA THR A 152 11.51 -17.50 4.62
C THR A 152 12.17 -17.02 3.35
N TRP A 153 13.45 -17.35 3.16
CA TRP A 153 14.18 -16.96 1.95
C TRP A 153 13.57 -17.52 0.66
N GLN A 154 13.19 -18.80 0.64
CA GLN A 154 12.53 -19.41 -0.52
C GLN A 154 11.22 -18.70 -0.89
N LYS A 155 10.45 -18.27 0.11
CA LYS A 155 9.21 -17.50 -0.11
C LYS A 155 9.50 -16.10 -0.63
N VAL A 156 10.53 -15.44 -0.10
CA VAL A 156 10.97 -14.13 -0.58
C VAL A 156 11.43 -14.21 -2.04
N GLU A 157 12.25 -15.20 -2.39
CA GLU A 157 12.66 -15.43 -3.77
C GLU A 157 11.47 -15.72 -4.69
N ALA A 158 10.52 -16.56 -4.26
CA ALA A 158 9.32 -16.84 -5.05
C ALA A 158 8.46 -15.59 -5.27
N ALA A 159 8.24 -14.79 -4.21
CA ALA A 159 7.50 -13.54 -4.29
C ALA A 159 8.15 -12.53 -5.25
N VAL A 160 9.47 -12.35 -5.14
CA VAL A 160 10.22 -11.39 -5.96
C VAL A 160 10.33 -11.87 -7.40
N ALA A 161 10.58 -13.16 -7.65
CA ALA A 161 10.60 -13.74 -8.99
C ALA A 161 9.23 -13.68 -9.69
N GLY A 162 8.14 -13.64 -8.92
CA GLY A 162 6.77 -13.46 -9.42
C GLY A 162 6.44 -12.03 -9.86
N LEU A 163 7.33 -11.06 -9.63
CA LEU A 163 7.14 -9.68 -10.07
C LEU A 163 7.43 -9.55 -11.57
N ALA A 164 6.46 -9.03 -12.33
CA ALA A 164 6.55 -8.74 -13.77
C ALA A 164 6.87 -7.25 -14.00
#